data_AF-A0A3R8VBY1-F1
#
_entry.id   AF-A0A3R8VBY1-F1
#
_cell.length_a   1.000
_cell.length_b   1.000
_cell.length_c   1.000
_cell.angle_alpha   90.00
_cell.angle_beta   90.00
_cell.angle_gamma   90.00
#
_symmetry.space_group_name_H-M   'P 1'
#
loop_
_entity.id
_entity.type
_entity.pdbx_description
1 polymer ?
#
loop_
_entity_poly.entity_id
_entity_poly.type
_entity_poly.pdbx_seq_one_letter_code
_entity_poly.pdbx_strand_id
1 'polypeptide(L)'
;MKRTILDAHVHLLMWKQQAEPDWNSVSQTLKVANFNELDAICITEHIEADAYEKLMLGLFCSNRLGGSTQGDGSVICNGVLVLPGAELHLANNMNIGVHADLETLLSLDRRASAYTLDTLHGLLEKRGRPFKLVAHHIFWPGKTCSDLEALKRCINAIEVPAKDLTNIHKYLTLASTLNLDTTGGSDSHSFISIGACKTLINEDNTHSPLTLKKWLHSHHTTHEPDRDSLRLTALARIHRQTDTERREP
;
A
#
# COMPACT_ATOMS: atom_id res chain seq x y z
N MET A 1 4.25 18.87 -17.80
CA MET A 1 3.15 18.62 -16.85
C MET A 1 3.76 18.07 -15.58
N LYS A 2 3.37 18.59 -14.42
CA LYS A 2 3.79 18.01 -13.13
C LYS A 2 3.02 16.70 -12.94
N ARG A 3 3.69 15.66 -12.47
CA ARG A 3 3.07 14.38 -12.10
C ARG A 3 3.18 14.24 -10.59
N THR A 4 2.16 13.69 -9.95
CA THR A 4 2.29 13.23 -8.57
C THR A 4 2.89 11.83 -8.57
N ILE A 5 3.89 11.60 -7.72
CA ILE A 5 4.58 10.32 -7.55
C ILE A 5 4.13 9.70 -6.23
N LEU A 6 3.50 8.52 -6.31
CA LEU A 6 2.92 7.82 -5.18
C LEU A 6 3.50 6.41 -5.07
N ASP A 7 3.92 5.99 -3.87
CA ASP A 7 4.10 4.57 -3.57
C ASP A 7 2.79 4.01 -2.97
N ALA A 8 2.10 3.15 -3.72
CA ALA A 8 0.76 2.69 -3.33
C ALA A 8 0.76 1.51 -2.34
N HIS A 9 1.93 0.94 -2.01
CA HIS A 9 2.02 -0.24 -1.15
C HIS A 9 3.25 -0.16 -0.24
N VAL A 10 3.06 0.29 1.00
CA VAL A 10 4.13 0.46 1.98
C VAL A 10 3.73 -0.10 3.34
N HIS A 11 4.63 -0.85 3.95
CA HIS A 11 4.61 -1.29 5.34
C HIS A 11 5.62 -0.50 6.15
N LEU A 12 5.24 -0.18 7.39
CA LEU A 12 6.07 0.59 8.32
C LEU A 12 6.49 -0.24 9.53
N LEU A 13 5.83 -1.37 9.76
CA LEU A 13 6.28 -2.40 10.68
C LEU A 13 7.27 -3.32 9.97
N MET A 14 8.31 -3.73 10.69
CA MET A 14 9.33 -4.59 10.14
C MET A 14 8.85 -6.06 10.08
N TRP A 15 7.98 -6.46 11.01
CA TRP A 15 7.32 -7.78 11.07
C TRP A 15 5.94 -7.65 11.74
N LYS A 16 5.06 -8.63 11.50
CA LYS A 16 3.66 -8.61 11.96
C LYS A 16 3.51 -8.67 13.49
N GLN A 17 4.39 -9.41 14.16
CA GLN A 17 4.40 -9.60 15.62
C GLN A 17 5.06 -8.42 16.38
N GLN A 18 5.30 -7.31 15.69
CA GLN A 18 5.86 -6.12 16.33
C GLN A 18 4.79 -5.52 17.25
N ALA A 19 5.04 -5.56 18.57
CA ALA A 19 4.06 -5.11 19.56
C ALA A 19 3.85 -3.58 19.59
N GLU A 20 4.86 -2.80 19.18
CA GLU A 20 4.86 -1.34 19.16
C GLU A 20 5.53 -0.79 17.90
N PRO A 21 4.99 0.26 17.26
CA PRO A 21 5.67 0.93 16.16
C PRO A 21 6.99 1.56 16.61
N ASP A 22 8.07 1.35 15.84
CA ASP A 22 9.32 2.09 16.02
C ASP A 22 9.20 3.44 15.31
N TRP A 23 8.79 4.47 16.05
CA TRP A 23 8.58 5.80 15.49
C TRP A 23 9.84 6.44 14.89
N ASN A 24 11.03 6.04 15.33
CA ASN A 24 12.27 6.49 14.70
C ASN A 24 12.42 5.86 13.32
N SER A 25 12.22 4.55 13.21
CA SER A 25 12.24 3.83 11.93
C SER A 25 11.15 4.34 10.97
N VAL A 26 9.94 4.58 11.47
CA VAL A 26 8.86 5.21 10.69
C VAL A 26 9.29 6.58 10.17
N SER A 27 9.82 7.46 11.05
CA SER A 27 10.29 8.77 10.61
C SER A 27 11.41 8.69 9.56
N GLN A 28 12.34 7.75 9.69
CA GLN A 28 13.41 7.58 8.70
C GLN A 28 12.87 7.09 7.36
N THR A 29 11.90 6.18 7.40
CA THR A 29 11.19 5.70 6.20
C THR A 29 10.55 6.85 5.43
N LEU A 30 9.86 7.77 6.12
CA LEU A 30 9.27 8.95 5.48
C LEU A 30 10.30 9.96 4.97
N LYS A 31 11.43 10.12 5.67
CA LYS A 31 12.54 10.96 5.18
C LYS A 31 13.14 10.41 3.90
N VAL A 32 13.30 9.08 3.82
CA VAL A 32 13.79 8.40 2.61
C VAL A 32 12.76 8.48 1.49
N ALA A 33 11.46 8.36 1.79
CA ALA A 33 10.40 8.60 0.81
C ALA A 33 10.51 9.99 0.17
N ASN A 34 10.69 11.04 0.99
CA ASN A 34 10.90 12.40 0.50
C ASN A 34 12.20 12.55 -0.30
N PHE A 35 13.29 11.92 0.16
CA PHE A 35 14.57 11.91 -0.55
C PHE A 35 14.47 11.23 -1.92
N ASN A 36 13.62 10.21 -2.03
CA ASN A 36 13.30 9.51 -3.29
C ASN A 36 12.23 10.25 -4.12
N GLU A 37 11.97 11.52 -3.80
CA GLU A 37 11.03 12.41 -4.52
C GLU A 37 9.60 11.86 -4.61
N LEU A 38 9.17 11.07 -3.61
CA LEU A 38 7.77 10.66 -3.49
C LEU A 38 6.95 11.82 -2.93
N ASP A 39 5.90 12.21 -3.66
CA ASP A 39 4.92 13.18 -3.16
C ASP A 39 4.00 12.54 -2.10
N ALA A 40 3.75 11.24 -2.23
CA ALA A 40 2.85 10.52 -1.35
C ALA A 40 3.23 9.04 -1.15
N ILE A 41 2.73 8.46 -0.06
CA ILE A 41 2.74 7.01 0.18
C ILE A 41 1.38 6.54 0.74
N CYS A 42 0.96 5.33 0.39
CA CYS A 42 -0.14 4.63 1.05
C CYS A 42 0.42 3.66 2.09
N ILE A 43 -0.01 3.81 3.34
CA ILE A 43 0.33 2.86 4.40
C ILE A 43 -0.65 1.71 4.33
N THR A 44 -0.21 0.57 3.81
CA THR A 44 -1.02 -0.64 3.66
C THR A 44 -0.45 -1.72 4.58
N GLU A 45 -0.24 -1.35 5.84
CA GLU A 45 0.23 -2.29 6.85
C GLU A 45 -0.69 -3.51 6.94
N HIS A 46 -0.12 -4.69 7.25
CA HIS A 46 -0.92 -5.89 7.43
C HIS A 46 -1.92 -5.67 8.57
N ILE A 47 -3.22 -5.84 8.29
CA ILE A 47 -4.26 -5.50 9.27
C ILE A 47 -4.20 -6.39 10.52
N GLU A 48 -3.70 -7.62 10.34
CA GLU A 48 -3.51 -8.60 11.40
C GLU A 48 -2.25 -8.36 12.25
N ALA A 49 -1.41 -7.38 11.89
CA ALA A 49 -0.22 -7.08 12.68
C ALA A 49 -0.60 -6.55 14.08
N ASP A 50 0.18 -6.93 15.09
CA ASP A 50 -0.10 -6.63 16.50
C ASP A 50 -0.19 -5.11 16.73
N ALA A 51 0.75 -4.37 16.14
CA ALA A 51 0.82 -2.90 16.23
C ALA A 51 0.03 -2.16 15.14
N TYR A 52 -0.75 -2.82 14.28
CA TYR A 52 -1.49 -2.16 13.19
C TYR A 52 -2.29 -0.94 13.67
N GLU A 53 -3.18 -1.16 14.64
CA GLU A 53 -4.04 -0.09 15.16
C GLU A 53 -3.24 1.04 15.83
N LYS A 54 -2.19 0.71 16.59
CA LYS A 54 -1.31 1.71 17.23
C LYS A 54 -0.55 2.54 16.19
N LEU A 55 -0.08 1.92 15.11
CA LEU A 55 0.57 2.61 14.01
C LEU A 55 -0.40 3.59 13.35
N MET A 56 -1.58 3.11 12.95
CA MET A 56 -2.57 3.91 12.22
C MET A 56 -3.09 5.08 13.09
N LEU A 57 -3.50 4.82 14.33
CA LEU A 57 -3.92 5.88 15.25
C LEU A 57 -2.78 6.85 15.58
N GLY A 58 -1.55 6.35 15.70
CA GLY A 58 -0.38 7.17 15.97
C GLY A 58 -0.04 8.12 14.81
N LEU A 59 -0.16 7.66 13.57
CA LEU A 59 0.05 8.49 12.38
C LEU A 59 -1.06 9.53 12.19
N PHE A 60 -2.32 9.07 12.14
CA PHE A 60 -3.42 9.87 11.61
C PHE A 60 -4.23 10.61 12.69
N CYS A 61 -4.22 10.14 13.96
CA CYS A 61 -4.96 10.79 15.05
C CYS A 61 -4.04 11.51 16.04
N SER A 62 -3.05 10.80 16.57
CA SER A 62 -2.13 11.35 17.57
C SER A 62 -1.00 12.19 16.97
N ASN A 63 -0.87 12.18 15.64
CA ASN A 63 0.16 12.88 14.88
C ASN A 63 1.56 12.73 15.50
N ARG A 64 1.96 11.49 15.80
CA ARG A 64 3.17 11.15 16.56
C ARG A 64 4.46 11.69 15.96
N LEU A 65 4.44 12.03 14.67
CA LEU A 65 5.59 12.57 13.93
C LEU A 65 5.54 14.10 13.76
N GLY A 66 4.52 14.78 14.30
CA GLY A 66 4.40 16.24 14.24
C GLY A 66 4.16 16.81 12.83
N GLY A 67 3.46 16.07 11.97
CA GLY A 67 3.10 16.49 10.62
C GLY A 67 1.91 17.47 10.56
N SER A 68 1.46 17.80 9.35
CA SER A 68 0.28 18.65 9.12
C SER A 68 -0.91 17.84 8.59
N THR A 69 -2.03 17.87 9.32
CA THR A 69 -3.29 17.22 8.92
C THR A 69 -3.97 17.96 7.77
N GLN A 70 -4.50 17.26 6.78
CA GLN A 70 -5.10 17.85 5.56
C GLN A 70 -6.64 17.96 5.60
N GLY A 71 -7.27 17.56 6.72
CA GLY A 71 -8.73 17.62 6.89
C GLY A 71 -9.54 16.51 6.20
N ASP A 72 -8.91 15.72 5.33
CA ASP A 72 -9.51 14.57 4.62
C ASP A 72 -9.09 13.21 5.20
N GLY A 73 -8.44 13.21 6.36
CA GLY A 73 -7.90 12.01 7.01
C GLY A 73 -6.46 11.65 6.59
N SER A 74 -5.82 12.45 5.74
CA SER A 74 -4.39 12.33 5.42
C SER A 74 -3.52 13.30 6.24
N VAL A 75 -2.22 13.00 6.31
CA VAL A 75 -1.22 13.82 7.03
C VAL A 75 0.02 14.01 6.17
N ILE A 76 0.63 15.20 6.20
CA ILE A 76 1.95 15.42 5.58
C ILE A 76 3.01 15.32 6.66
N CYS A 77 3.92 14.36 6.49
CA CYS A 77 5.00 14.07 7.43
C CYS A 77 6.33 14.03 6.67
N ASN A 78 7.34 14.77 7.14
CA ASN A 78 8.65 14.87 6.48
C ASN A 78 8.57 15.23 4.98
N GLY A 79 7.60 16.06 4.58
CA GLY A 79 7.42 16.49 3.19
C GLY A 79 6.58 15.55 2.32
N VAL A 80 6.16 14.39 2.84
CA VAL A 80 5.41 13.38 2.09
C VAL A 80 3.97 13.29 2.59
N LEU A 81 3.01 13.22 1.67
CA LEU A 81 1.61 12.95 1.99
C LEU A 81 1.44 11.46 2.35
N VAL A 82 0.97 11.19 3.55
CA VAL A 82 0.70 9.84 4.05
C VAL A 82 -0.80 9.58 3.93
N LEU A 83 -1.16 8.54 3.18
CA LEU A 83 -2.53 8.11 2.94
C LEU A 83 -2.85 6.82 3.70
N PRO A 84 -4.03 6.70 4.32
CA PRO A 84 -4.42 5.50 5.05
C PRO A 84 -4.80 4.35 4.10
N GLY A 85 -4.39 3.14 4.48
CA GLY A 85 -4.78 1.88 3.86
C GLY A 85 -4.58 0.69 4.80
N ALA A 86 -4.81 -0.52 4.29
CA ALA A 86 -4.52 -1.77 4.96
C ALA A 86 -4.26 -2.85 3.92
N GLU A 87 -3.35 -3.79 4.19
CA GLU A 87 -3.27 -5.03 3.42
C GLU A 87 -3.97 -6.15 4.19
N LEU A 88 -4.88 -6.85 3.52
CA LEU A 88 -5.66 -7.97 4.07
C LEU A 88 -5.23 -9.27 3.40
N HIS A 89 -4.96 -10.31 4.20
CA HIS A 89 -4.87 -11.69 3.72
C HIS A 89 -6.27 -12.30 3.66
N LEU A 90 -6.77 -12.56 2.46
CA LEU A 90 -8.09 -13.14 2.21
C LEU A 90 -8.11 -14.66 2.44
N ALA A 91 -9.32 -15.21 2.56
CA ALA A 91 -9.54 -16.65 2.78
C ALA A 91 -9.01 -17.56 1.67
N ASN A 92 -8.87 -17.04 0.44
CA ASN A 92 -8.25 -17.74 -0.68
C ASN A 92 -6.74 -17.50 -0.79
N ASN A 93 -6.11 -17.00 0.28
CA ASN A 93 -4.71 -16.61 0.40
C ASN A 93 -4.26 -15.38 -0.39
N MET A 94 -5.11 -14.76 -1.22
CA MET A 94 -4.78 -13.52 -1.92
C MET A 94 -4.58 -12.37 -0.93
N ASN A 95 -3.68 -11.44 -1.27
CA ASN A 95 -3.56 -10.19 -0.55
C ASN A 95 -4.27 -9.05 -1.30
N ILE A 96 -5.06 -8.27 -0.58
CA ILE A 96 -5.75 -7.09 -1.10
C ILE A 96 -5.36 -5.85 -0.30
N GLY A 97 -4.91 -4.81 -0.99
CA GLY A 97 -4.86 -3.46 -0.46
C GLY A 97 -6.25 -2.85 -0.40
N VAL A 98 -6.67 -2.43 0.79
CA VAL A 98 -7.87 -1.64 1.02
C VAL A 98 -7.44 -0.21 1.29
N HIS A 99 -7.79 0.71 0.40
CA HIS A 99 -7.62 2.14 0.61
C HIS A 99 -8.98 2.74 0.92
N ALA A 100 -9.11 3.36 2.08
CA ALA A 100 -10.35 3.97 2.56
C ALA A 100 -10.03 4.99 3.66
N ASP A 101 -11.04 5.68 4.18
CA ASP A 101 -10.86 6.50 5.37
C ASP A 101 -10.47 5.64 6.60
N LEU A 102 -9.75 6.25 7.54
CA LEU A 102 -9.22 5.55 8.72
C LEU A 102 -10.31 4.82 9.53
N GLU A 103 -11.48 5.43 9.69
CA GLU A 103 -12.58 4.82 10.46
C GLU A 103 -13.08 3.53 9.79
N THR A 104 -13.17 3.52 8.46
CA THR A 104 -13.48 2.32 7.69
C THR A 104 -12.43 1.23 7.92
N LEU A 105 -11.15 1.55 7.83
CA LEU A 105 -10.07 0.59 8.00
C LEU A 105 -10.03 -0.01 9.42
N LEU A 106 -10.19 0.83 10.45
CA LEU A 106 -10.21 0.39 11.84
C LEU A 106 -11.45 -0.45 12.20
N SER A 107 -12.52 -0.38 11.40
CA SER A 107 -13.69 -1.26 11.56
C SER A 107 -13.52 -2.64 10.91
N LEU A 108 -12.39 -2.85 10.21
CA LEU A 108 -11.90 -4.11 9.65
C LEU A 108 -11.93 -5.27 10.66
N ASP A 109 -12.45 -6.45 10.35
CA ASP A 109 -12.05 -7.67 11.08
C ASP A 109 -10.58 -7.93 10.76
N ARG A 110 -9.75 -7.88 11.80
CA ARG A 110 -8.30 -7.94 11.69
C ARG A 110 -7.76 -9.36 11.57
N ARG A 111 -8.60 -10.39 11.70
CA ARG A 111 -8.15 -11.79 11.59
C ARG A 111 -7.80 -12.11 10.14
N ALA A 112 -6.65 -12.75 9.94
CA ALA A 112 -6.31 -13.30 8.63
C ALA A 112 -7.43 -14.24 8.14
N SER A 113 -7.72 -14.21 6.84
CA SER A 113 -8.78 -15.01 6.22
C SER A 113 -10.21 -14.72 6.70
N ALA A 114 -10.46 -13.57 7.37
CA ALA A 114 -11.81 -13.18 7.76
C ALA A 114 -12.75 -12.92 6.57
N TYR A 115 -12.19 -12.63 5.40
CA TYR A 115 -12.96 -12.22 4.21
C TYR A 115 -12.62 -13.04 2.97
N THR A 116 -13.64 -13.31 2.16
CA THR A 116 -13.48 -13.48 0.71
C THR A 116 -13.58 -12.12 0.03
N LEU A 117 -13.17 -12.03 -1.25
CA LEU A 117 -13.24 -10.78 -2.00
C LEU A 117 -14.67 -10.22 -2.08
N ASP A 118 -15.67 -11.06 -2.36
CA ASP A 118 -17.07 -10.64 -2.41
C ASP A 118 -17.59 -10.12 -1.07
N THR A 119 -17.23 -10.80 0.04
CA THR A 119 -17.68 -10.37 1.38
C THR A 119 -17.04 -9.05 1.80
N LEU A 120 -15.76 -8.83 1.47
CA LEU A 120 -15.08 -7.57 1.73
C LEU A 120 -15.68 -6.44 0.90
N HIS A 121 -15.85 -6.65 -0.40
CA HIS A 121 -16.45 -5.66 -1.30
C HIS A 121 -17.87 -5.30 -0.86
N GLY A 122 -18.73 -6.29 -0.59
CA GLY A 122 -20.10 -6.06 -0.14
C GLY A 122 -20.17 -5.32 1.20
N LEU A 123 -19.23 -5.57 2.12
CA LEU A 123 -19.12 -4.84 3.39
C LEU A 123 -18.77 -3.36 3.15
N LEU A 124 -17.79 -3.08 2.28
CA LEU A 124 -17.35 -1.72 1.96
C LEU A 124 -18.44 -0.94 1.22
N GLU A 125 -19.10 -1.55 0.24
CA GLU A 125 -20.26 -0.98 -0.46
C GLU A 125 -21.39 -0.60 0.51
N LYS A 126 -21.75 -1.50 1.43
CA LYS A 126 -22.81 -1.25 2.43
C LYS A 126 -22.47 -0.08 3.35
N ARG A 127 -21.17 0.18 3.58
CA ARG A 127 -20.71 1.31 4.40
C ARG A 127 -20.90 2.66 3.69
N GLY A 128 -21.03 2.66 2.36
CA GLY A 128 -21.38 3.84 1.56
C GLY A 128 -20.33 4.95 1.56
N ARG A 129 -19.07 4.63 1.93
CA ARG A 129 -17.93 5.55 1.88
C ARG A 129 -17.02 5.17 0.72
N PRO A 130 -16.32 6.13 0.08
CA PRO A 130 -15.38 5.83 -0.98
C PRO A 130 -14.27 4.86 -0.51
N PHE A 131 -13.96 3.89 -1.35
CA PHE A 131 -12.85 2.97 -1.14
C PHE A 131 -12.22 2.60 -2.49
N LYS A 132 -11.02 2.04 -2.44
CA LYS A 132 -10.32 1.45 -3.58
C LYS A 132 -9.69 0.12 -3.13
N LEU A 133 -9.98 -0.95 -3.86
CA LEU A 133 -9.37 -2.26 -3.68
C LEU A 133 -8.30 -2.50 -4.73
N VAL A 134 -7.13 -2.96 -4.29
CA VAL A 134 -5.98 -3.26 -5.14
C VAL A 134 -5.54 -4.70 -4.91
N ALA A 135 -5.42 -5.48 -5.97
CA ALA A 135 -4.87 -6.83 -5.88
C ALA A 135 -3.34 -6.76 -5.78
N HIS A 136 -2.79 -7.12 -4.62
CA HIS A 136 -1.35 -7.06 -4.34
C HIS A 136 -0.66 -8.36 -4.78
N HIS A 137 0.48 -8.21 -5.47
CA HIS A 137 1.40 -9.30 -5.89
C HIS A 137 0.74 -10.65 -6.27
N ILE A 138 -0.32 -10.61 -7.07
CA ILE A 138 -1.20 -11.77 -7.36
C ILE A 138 -0.50 -12.97 -8.03
N PHE A 139 0.67 -12.78 -8.66
CA PHE A 139 1.46 -13.89 -9.22
C PHE A 139 2.50 -14.45 -8.26
N TRP A 140 2.59 -13.93 -7.04
CA TRP A 140 3.46 -14.48 -6.01
C TRP A 140 3.00 -15.90 -5.63
N PRO A 141 3.93 -16.85 -5.42
CA PRO A 141 3.57 -18.23 -5.09
C PRO A 141 2.60 -18.32 -3.90
N GLY A 142 1.45 -18.98 -4.12
CA GLY A 142 0.41 -19.17 -3.10
C GLY A 142 -0.55 -17.98 -2.92
N LYS A 143 -0.43 -16.91 -3.73
CA LYS A 143 -1.27 -15.70 -3.67
C LYS A 143 -2.22 -15.53 -4.86
N THR A 144 -2.15 -16.44 -5.83
CA THR A 144 -2.92 -16.35 -7.07
C THR A 144 -4.40 -16.59 -6.87
N CYS A 145 -5.23 -15.68 -7.38
CA CYS A 145 -6.67 -15.84 -7.45
C CYS A 145 -7.04 -16.64 -8.72
N SER A 146 -7.76 -17.75 -8.54
CA SER A 146 -8.35 -18.50 -9.66
C SER A 146 -9.68 -17.91 -10.14
N ASP A 147 -10.36 -17.10 -9.32
CA ASP A 147 -11.65 -16.48 -9.64
C ASP A 147 -11.45 -15.09 -10.28
N LEU A 148 -11.31 -15.09 -11.61
CA LEU A 148 -11.12 -13.86 -12.38
C LEU A 148 -12.38 -13.00 -12.47
N GLU A 149 -13.57 -13.59 -12.36
CA GLU A 149 -14.83 -12.84 -12.40
C GLU A 149 -15.03 -12.05 -11.10
N ALA A 150 -14.66 -12.63 -9.95
CA ALA A 150 -14.63 -11.89 -8.70
C ALA A 150 -13.64 -10.72 -8.75
N LEU A 151 -12.43 -10.91 -9.31
CA LEU A 151 -11.47 -9.81 -9.50
C LEU A 151 -12.06 -8.68 -10.34
N LYS A 152 -12.60 -9.00 -11.52
CA LYS A 152 -13.18 -8.02 -12.43
C LYS A 152 -14.30 -7.20 -11.81
N ARG A 153 -15.11 -7.83 -10.96
CA ARG A 153 -16.27 -7.20 -10.32
C ARG A 153 -15.91 -6.34 -9.11
N CYS A 154 -14.91 -6.76 -8.33
CA CYS A 154 -14.71 -6.22 -6.98
C CYS A 154 -13.43 -5.38 -6.84
N ILE A 155 -12.43 -5.56 -7.71
CA ILE A 155 -11.16 -4.86 -7.61
C ILE A 155 -11.15 -3.64 -8.52
N ASN A 156 -10.44 -2.58 -8.11
CA ASN A 156 -10.25 -1.38 -8.92
C ASN A 156 -8.93 -1.44 -9.72
N ALA A 157 -7.87 -1.98 -9.13
CA ALA A 157 -6.56 -2.04 -9.77
C ALA A 157 -5.75 -3.30 -9.41
N ILE A 158 -4.77 -3.62 -10.27
CA ILE A 158 -3.77 -4.65 -10.02
C ILE A 158 -2.42 -3.97 -9.73
N GLU A 159 -1.76 -4.37 -8.65
CA GLU A 159 -0.43 -3.91 -8.33
C GLU A 159 0.61 -4.49 -9.31
N VAL A 160 1.55 -3.67 -9.74
CA VAL A 160 2.84 -4.07 -10.30
C VAL A 160 3.89 -3.95 -9.19
N PRO A 161 4.20 -5.04 -8.47
CA PRO A 161 5.07 -4.99 -7.30
C PRO A 161 6.54 -4.90 -7.70
N ALA A 162 7.32 -4.12 -6.95
CA ALA A 162 8.78 -4.03 -7.13
C ALA A 162 9.50 -5.38 -6.98
N LYS A 163 8.90 -6.33 -6.25
CA LYS A 163 9.48 -7.64 -5.96
C LYS A 163 9.36 -8.65 -7.09
N ASP A 164 8.51 -8.39 -8.08
CA ASP A 164 8.19 -9.35 -9.15
C ASP A 164 8.25 -8.72 -10.56
N LEU A 165 9.20 -7.81 -10.76
CA LEU A 165 9.36 -7.07 -12.03
C LEU A 165 9.65 -7.98 -13.23
N THR A 166 10.18 -9.18 -13.03
CA THR A 166 10.38 -10.17 -14.10
C THR A 166 9.06 -10.63 -14.70
N ASN A 167 7.96 -10.56 -13.94
CA ASN A 167 6.62 -10.94 -14.37
C ASN A 167 5.73 -9.72 -14.68
N ILE A 168 6.28 -8.51 -14.80
CA ILE A 168 5.51 -7.27 -15.06
C ILE A 168 4.46 -7.44 -16.18
N HIS A 169 4.85 -8.05 -17.30
CA HIS A 169 3.96 -8.30 -18.44
C HIS A 169 2.71 -9.12 -18.07
N LYS A 170 2.80 -10.04 -17.10
CA LYS A 170 1.65 -10.84 -16.63
C LYS A 170 0.66 -9.96 -15.87
N TYR A 171 1.15 -9.07 -15.00
CA TYR A 171 0.31 -8.10 -14.29
C TYR A 171 -0.43 -7.19 -15.27
N LEU A 172 0.28 -6.66 -16.27
CA LEU A 172 -0.32 -5.79 -17.29
C LEU A 172 -1.33 -6.52 -18.18
N THR A 173 -1.02 -7.75 -18.57
CA THR A 173 -1.92 -8.57 -19.37
C THR A 173 -3.19 -8.88 -18.60
N LEU A 174 -3.08 -9.23 -17.31
CA LEU A 174 -4.25 -9.49 -16.46
C LEU A 174 -5.10 -8.24 -16.28
N ALA A 175 -4.48 -7.10 -15.96
CA ALA A 175 -5.18 -5.83 -15.77
C ALA A 175 -5.93 -5.43 -17.05
N SER A 176 -5.27 -5.51 -18.21
CA SER A 176 -5.87 -5.26 -19.52
C SER A 176 -7.03 -6.21 -19.83
N THR A 177 -6.85 -7.52 -19.57
CA THR A 177 -7.89 -8.54 -19.81
C THR A 177 -9.15 -8.30 -18.98
N LEU A 178 -8.98 -7.84 -17.74
CA LEU A 178 -10.09 -7.56 -16.83
C LEU A 178 -10.60 -6.11 -16.92
N ASN A 179 -9.98 -5.28 -17.78
CA ASN A 179 -10.24 -3.84 -17.87
C ASN A 179 -10.11 -3.13 -16.51
N LEU A 180 -9.03 -3.43 -15.80
CA LEU A 180 -8.66 -2.87 -14.51
C LEU A 180 -7.48 -1.90 -14.65
N ASP A 181 -7.39 -0.99 -13.71
CA ASP A 181 -6.25 -0.10 -13.55
C ASP A 181 -5.00 -0.86 -13.06
N THR A 182 -3.85 -0.21 -13.10
CA THR A 182 -2.59 -0.68 -12.49
C THR A 182 -2.04 0.34 -11.52
N THR A 183 -1.50 -0.12 -10.40
CA THR A 183 -0.72 0.70 -9.45
C THR A 183 0.70 0.18 -9.35
N GLY A 184 1.66 1.07 -9.09
CA GLY A 184 3.01 0.70 -8.66
C GLY A 184 3.13 0.80 -7.14
N GLY A 185 3.74 -0.22 -6.55
CA GLY A 185 3.96 -0.32 -5.10
C GLY A 185 5.29 -1.00 -4.81
N SER A 186 5.99 -0.49 -3.80
CA SER A 186 7.27 -1.09 -3.38
C SER A 186 7.11 -2.38 -2.59
N ASP A 187 5.95 -2.56 -1.93
CA ASP A 187 5.75 -3.59 -0.90
C ASP A 187 6.90 -3.51 0.13
N SER A 188 7.30 -2.28 0.45
CA SER A 188 8.46 -2.02 1.28
C SER A 188 8.15 -2.34 2.74
N HIS A 189 9.11 -2.97 3.42
CA HIS A 189 9.06 -3.26 4.87
C HIS A 189 10.23 -2.58 5.62
N SER A 190 11.00 -1.75 4.93
CA SER A 190 12.11 -0.97 5.48
C SER A 190 12.33 0.29 4.65
N PHE A 191 13.11 1.25 5.14
CA PHE A 191 13.42 2.43 4.34
C PHE A 191 14.19 2.13 3.04
N ILE A 192 14.80 0.94 2.91
CA ILE A 192 15.68 0.57 1.78
C ILE A 192 14.91 0.47 0.46
N SER A 193 13.72 -0.13 0.46
CA SER A 193 12.95 -0.43 -0.75
C SER A 193 11.84 0.57 -1.06
N ILE A 194 11.66 1.61 -0.25
CA ILE A 194 10.63 2.63 -0.47
C ILE A 194 10.81 3.29 -1.84
N GLY A 195 9.73 3.36 -2.62
CA GLY A 195 9.78 3.92 -3.97
C GLY A 195 10.40 3.02 -5.02
N ALA A 196 10.71 1.74 -4.69
CA ALA A 196 11.23 0.79 -5.68
C ALA A 196 10.24 0.56 -6.84
N CYS A 197 8.93 0.73 -6.64
CA CYS A 197 7.99 0.89 -7.75
C CYS A 197 6.96 1.92 -7.33
N LYS A 198 6.61 2.83 -8.25
CA LYS A 198 5.71 3.95 -7.95
C LYS A 198 4.60 4.07 -8.97
N THR A 199 3.46 4.58 -8.54
CA THR A 199 2.34 5.01 -9.37
C THR A 199 2.56 6.45 -9.81
N LEU A 200 2.41 6.72 -11.10
CA LEU A 200 2.44 8.08 -11.64
C LEU A 200 1.02 8.57 -11.87
N ILE A 201 0.66 9.64 -11.18
CA ILE A 201 -0.64 10.28 -11.33
C ILE A 201 -0.44 11.52 -12.19
N ASN A 202 -1.01 11.51 -13.39
CA ASN A 202 -1.08 12.70 -14.21
C ASN A 202 -2.10 13.64 -13.55
N GLU A 203 -1.63 14.79 -13.06
CA GLU A 203 -2.53 15.84 -12.61
C GLU A 203 -3.24 16.40 -13.85
N ASP A 204 -4.57 16.47 -13.80
CA ASP A 204 -5.31 17.32 -14.73
C ASP A 204 -4.75 18.76 -14.62
N ASN A 205 -4.97 19.60 -15.64
CA ASN A 205 -4.48 21.00 -15.73
C ASN A 205 -4.87 21.92 -14.55
N THR A 206 -5.52 21.40 -13.51
CA THR A 206 -5.96 22.09 -12.29
C THR A 206 -4.87 22.25 -11.22
N HIS A 207 -3.66 21.68 -11.40
CA HIS A 207 -2.50 21.81 -10.49
C HIS A 207 -2.80 21.56 -9.00
N SER A 208 -3.91 20.88 -8.71
CA SER A 208 -4.40 20.75 -7.36
C SER A 208 -3.73 19.55 -6.70
N PRO A 209 -3.22 19.68 -5.46
CA PRO A 209 -2.46 18.62 -4.79
C PRO A 209 -3.28 17.33 -4.66
N LEU A 210 -2.59 16.20 -4.56
CA LEU A 210 -3.20 14.92 -4.25
C LEU A 210 -3.90 14.98 -2.88
N THR A 211 -5.06 14.36 -2.80
CA THR A 211 -5.85 14.18 -1.57
C THR A 211 -6.28 12.73 -1.49
N LEU A 212 -6.69 12.25 -0.30
CA LEU A 212 -7.24 10.91 -0.15
C LEU A 212 -8.44 10.73 -1.09
N LYS A 213 -9.34 11.72 -1.13
CA LYS A 213 -10.51 11.67 -2.03
C LYS A 213 -10.09 11.49 -3.49
N LYS A 214 -9.08 12.23 -3.97
CA LYS A 214 -8.59 12.07 -5.34
C LYS A 214 -8.00 10.68 -5.57
N TRP A 215 -7.18 10.19 -4.64
CA TRP A 215 -6.62 8.85 -4.73
C TRP A 215 -7.70 7.77 -4.80
N LEU A 216 -8.77 7.87 -4.01
CA LEU A 216 -9.83 6.85 -4.01
C LEU A 216 -10.64 6.82 -5.31
N HIS A 217 -10.79 7.95 -6.01
CA HIS A 217 -11.59 8.05 -7.25
C HIS A 217 -10.75 8.02 -8.53
N SER A 218 -9.43 7.95 -8.41
CA SER A 218 -8.57 8.05 -9.57
C SER A 218 -8.51 6.76 -10.37
N HIS A 219 -8.31 6.90 -11.68
CA HIS A 219 -7.99 5.81 -12.60
C HIS A 219 -6.53 5.91 -13.03
N HIS A 220 -5.80 4.81 -12.95
CA HIS A 220 -4.35 4.80 -13.14
C HIS A 220 -3.89 3.60 -13.93
N THR A 221 -3.05 3.83 -14.93
CA THR A 221 -2.46 2.75 -15.75
C THR A 221 -0.95 2.88 -15.84
N THR A 222 -0.36 3.83 -15.09
CA THR A 222 1.07 4.13 -15.15
C THR A 222 1.75 3.81 -13.84
N HIS A 223 2.67 2.85 -13.92
CA HIS A 223 3.60 2.45 -12.88
C HIS A 223 5.02 2.63 -13.43
N GLU A 224 5.96 2.93 -12.55
CA GLU A 224 7.36 3.16 -12.92
C GLU A 224 8.26 2.48 -11.87
N PRO A 225 8.89 1.34 -12.23
CA PRO A 225 9.94 0.77 -11.40
C PRO A 225 11.14 1.72 -11.33
N ASP A 226 11.77 1.84 -10.16
CA ASP A 226 13.04 2.54 -10.05
C ASP A 226 14.14 1.76 -10.81
N ARG A 227 15.14 2.47 -11.35
CA ARG A 227 16.27 1.82 -12.04
C ARG A 227 17.00 0.78 -11.17
N ASP A 228 17.01 0.99 -9.86
CA ASP A 228 17.69 0.16 -8.87
C ASP A 228 16.73 -0.81 -8.16
N SER A 229 15.46 -0.93 -8.59
CA SER A 229 14.41 -1.74 -7.94
C SER A 229 14.87 -3.14 -7.51
N LEU A 230 15.53 -3.87 -8.41
CA LEU A 230 16.01 -5.22 -8.15
C LEU A 230 17.07 -5.24 -7.05
N ARG A 231 17.99 -4.27 -7.06
CA ARG A 231 19.02 -4.10 -6.03
C ARG A 231 18.40 -3.73 -4.69
N LEU A 232 17.51 -2.75 -4.67
CA LEU A 232 16.84 -2.28 -3.44
C LEU A 232 16.02 -3.40 -2.79
N THR A 233 15.26 -4.16 -3.60
CA THR A 233 14.50 -5.31 -3.12
C THR A 233 15.40 -6.41 -2.54
N ALA A 234 16.53 -6.71 -3.20
CA ALA A 234 17.49 -7.70 -2.70
C ALA A 234 18.11 -7.26 -1.37
N LEU A 235 18.53 -5.99 -1.26
CA LEU A 235 19.08 -5.43 -0.03
C LEU A 235 18.06 -5.42 1.11
N ALA A 236 16.81 -5.05 0.84
CA ALA A 236 15.73 -5.08 1.82
C ALA A 236 15.46 -6.51 2.32
N ARG A 237 15.57 -7.53 1.46
CA ARG A 237 15.46 -8.93 1.86
C ARG A 237 16.60 -9.34 2.80
N ILE A 238 17.84 -9.01 2.47
CA ILE A 238 19.02 -9.31 3.31
C ILE A 238 18.87 -8.64 4.68
N HIS A 239 18.50 -7.36 4.69
CA HIS A 239 18.31 -6.59 5.92
C HIS A 239 17.31 -7.25 6.88
N ARG A 240 16.15 -7.69 6.37
CA ARG A 240 15.13 -8.39 7.18
C ARG A 240 15.60 -9.74 7.71
N GLN A 241 16.37 -10.50 6.93
CA GLN A 241 16.92 -11.78 7.37
C GLN A 241 17.88 -11.58 8.54
N THR A 242 18.79 -10.61 8.45
CA THR A 242 19.75 -10.32 9.52
C THR A 242 19.09 -9.84 10.82
N ASP A 243 17.94 -9.15 10.74
CA ASP A 243 17.21 -8.71 11.92
C ASP A 243 16.38 -9.83 12.57
N THR A 244 15.97 -10.84 11.79
CA THR A 244 15.26 -12.02 12.29
C THR A 244 16.21 -12.94 13.05
N GLU A 245 17.40 -13.18 12.51
CA GLU A 245 18.44 -14.03 13.13
C GLU A 245 18.96 -13.48 14.47
N ARG A 246 18.92 -12.15 14.68
CA ARG A 246 19.32 -11.52 15.96
C ARG A 246 18.32 -11.74 17.10
N ARG A 247 17.21 -12.42 16.84
CA ARG A 247 16.06 -12.53 17.75
C ARG A 247 15.68 -13.96 18.09
N GLU A 248 16.32 -14.95 17.48
CA GLU A 248 16.31 -16.31 18.01
C GLU A 248 17.28 -16.34 19.22
N PRO A 249 16.80 -16.67 20.43
CA PRO A 249 17.66 -16.83 21.60
C PRO A 249 18.61 -18.02 21.48
#